data_AF-A0A497JBW1-F1
#
_entry.id   AF-A0A497JBW1-F1
#
_cell.length_a   1.000
_cell.length_b   1.000
_cell.length_c   1.000
_cell.angle_alpha   90.00
_cell.angle_beta   90.00
_cell.angle_gamma   90.00
#
_symmetry.space_group_name_H-M   'P 1'
#
loop_
_entity.id
_entity.type
_entity.pdbx_description
1 polymer ?
#
loop_
_entity_poly.entity_id
_entity_poly.type
_entity_poly.pdbx_seq_one_letter_code
_entity_poly.pdbx_strand_id
1 'polypeptide(L)'
;MKNKLSIIFLVITLLTSPSVYAWTTSHLQTYYQNSDAFYNYDFESESVSNTNVDFPVNLVFWNNAEVDKVKGAFYGVAEAATRKYMKLKDGSSWVWDSDRGSDEVTTGSKRKHMRLYADSDDRMYDIEWGYYVIATSHYDYPWYGHIWCGYSEQAEEEIAEDAEDIDEVLEVEEDKKYMYNLEPARNETEPGEPTHVWYNNGWTTFIKME
;
A
#
# COMPACT_ATOMS: atom_id res chain seq x y z
N MET A 1 -34.32 46.82 -40.76
CA MET A 1 -34.11 45.47 -40.17
C MET A 1 -32.62 45.29 -39.96
N LYS A 2 -32.14 45.32 -38.70
CA LYS A 2 -30.72 45.14 -38.36
C LYS A 2 -30.55 43.75 -37.76
N ASN A 3 -29.92 42.84 -38.50
CA ASN A 3 -29.59 41.50 -38.02
C ASN A 3 -28.47 41.61 -36.98
N LYS A 4 -28.75 41.21 -35.74
CA LYS A 4 -27.73 41.05 -34.71
C LYS A 4 -27.18 39.63 -34.82
N LEU A 5 -25.92 39.53 -35.23
CA LEU A 5 -25.15 38.30 -35.21
C LEU A 5 -24.70 38.07 -33.75
N SER A 6 -25.27 37.08 -33.08
CA SER A 6 -24.83 36.67 -31.74
C SER A 6 -23.68 35.67 -31.89
N ILE A 7 -22.48 36.09 -31.52
CA ILE A 7 -21.31 35.21 -31.43
C ILE A 7 -21.41 34.47 -30.09
N ILE A 8 -21.57 33.15 -30.14
CA ILE A 8 -21.50 32.28 -28.96
C ILE A 8 -20.02 32.02 -28.68
N PHE A 9 -19.53 32.53 -27.55
CA PHE A 9 -18.22 32.16 -27.02
C PHE A 9 -18.35 30.78 -26.36
N LEU A 10 -17.80 29.76 -27.00
CA LEU A 10 -17.62 28.44 -26.40
C LEU A 10 -16.37 28.49 -25.52
N VAL A 11 -16.55 28.55 -24.20
CA VAL A 11 -15.46 28.38 -23.24
C VAL A 11 -15.17 26.88 -23.13
N ILE A 12 -14.09 26.42 -23.77
CA ILE A 12 -13.56 25.07 -23.56
C ILE A 12 -12.72 25.13 -22.29
N THR A 13 -13.28 24.70 -21.16
CA THR A 13 -12.49 24.37 -19.98
C THR A 13 -11.77 23.06 -20.23
N LEU A 14 -10.46 23.13 -20.53
CA LEU A 14 -9.57 21.99 -20.44
C LEU A 14 -9.47 21.60 -18.96
N LEU A 15 -10.19 20.55 -18.58
CA LEU A 15 -9.96 19.85 -17.33
C LEU A 15 -8.64 19.08 -17.50
N THR A 16 -7.54 19.65 -17.03
CA THR A 16 -6.31 18.88 -16.83
C THR A 16 -6.51 18.05 -15.56
N SER A 17 -6.84 16.77 -15.72
CA SER A 17 -6.72 15.82 -14.62
C SER A 17 -5.27 15.86 -14.13
N PRO A 18 -4.98 15.98 -12.82
CA PRO A 18 -3.64 15.68 -12.34
C PRO A 18 -3.33 14.25 -12.79
N SER A 19 -2.29 14.09 -13.59
CA SER A 19 -1.70 12.77 -13.83
C SER A 19 -1.14 12.31 -12.51
N VAL A 20 -1.84 11.40 -11.84
CA VAL A 20 -1.25 10.62 -10.75
C VAL A 20 -0.23 9.72 -11.44
N TYR A 21 1.05 10.04 -11.28
CA TYR A 21 2.13 9.21 -11.78
C TYR A 21 2.14 7.93 -10.97
N ALA A 22 2.28 6.81 -11.67
CA ALA A 22 2.26 5.51 -11.05
C ALA A 22 3.48 4.71 -11.48
N TRP A 23 3.94 3.89 -10.55
CA TRP A 23 5.13 3.09 -10.74
C TRP A 23 4.78 1.82 -11.52
N THR A 24 5.82 1.17 -12.04
CA THR A 24 5.66 0.04 -12.96
C THR A 24 6.23 -1.25 -12.40
N THR A 25 5.58 -2.38 -12.69
CA THR A 25 6.07 -3.73 -12.36
C THR A 25 5.80 -4.72 -13.50
N SER A 26 6.58 -5.79 -13.58
CA SER A 26 6.30 -6.96 -14.43
C SER A 26 5.68 -8.14 -13.66
N HIS A 27 5.47 -8.02 -12.35
CA HIS A 27 5.09 -9.13 -11.46
C HIS A 27 3.67 -9.00 -10.88
N LEU A 28 2.90 -7.99 -11.32
CA LEU A 28 1.52 -7.80 -10.92
C LEU A 28 0.68 -9.04 -11.26
N GLN A 29 0.09 -9.63 -10.22
CA GLN A 29 -0.84 -10.75 -10.36
C GLN A 29 -1.78 -10.82 -9.15
N THR A 30 -2.70 -11.77 -9.22
CA THR A 30 -3.59 -12.09 -8.10
C THR A 30 -2.99 -13.20 -7.25
N TYR A 31 -2.94 -12.97 -5.94
CA TYR A 31 -2.73 -14.00 -4.93
C TYR A 31 -4.07 -14.59 -4.50
N TYR A 32 -4.11 -15.90 -4.26
CA TYR A 32 -5.30 -16.61 -3.82
C TYR A 32 -5.02 -17.34 -2.49
N GLN A 33 -5.84 -17.08 -1.48
CA GLN A 33 -5.86 -17.83 -0.21
C GLN A 33 -7.25 -18.44 -0.06
N ASN A 34 -7.38 -19.74 -0.31
CA ASN A 34 -8.67 -20.44 -0.31
C ASN A 34 -9.74 -19.74 -1.17
N SER A 35 -10.78 -19.16 -0.55
CA SER A 35 -11.85 -18.41 -1.23
C SER A 35 -11.54 -16.95 -1.47
N ASP A 36 -10.47 -16.45 -0.86
CA ASP A 36 -10.07 -15.06 -0.85
C ASP A 36 -9.03 -14.79 -1.93
N ALA A 37 -8.98 -13.54 -2.35
CA ALA A 37 -8.02 -13.11 -3.34
C ALA A 37 -7.67 -11.63 -3.16
N PHE A 38 -6.43 -11.27 -3.47
CA PHE A 38 -5.98 -9.88 -3.51
C PHE A 38 -4.88 -9.73 -4.58
N TYR A 39 -4.67 -8.50 -5.04
CA TYR A 39 -3.50 -8.23 -5.87
C TYR A 39 -2.26 -8.06 -5.01
N ASN A 40 -1.11 -8.55 -5.49
CA ASN A 40 0.14 -8.54 -4.74
C ASN A 40 0.84 -7.16 -4.63
N TYR A 41 0.14 -6.09 -5.01
CA TYR A 41 0.52 -4.69 -4.89
C TYR A 41 -0.69 -3.83 -4.52
N ASP A 42 -0.47 -2.71 -3.84
CA ASP A 42 -1.43 -1.60 -3.81
C ASP A 42 -1.23 -0.68 -5.03
N PHE A 43 -2.13 0.29 -5.16
CA PHE A 43 -2.29 1.10 -6.36
C PHE A 43 -2.46 2.59 -6.06
N GLU A 44 -2.03 3.41 -7.01
CA GLU A 44 -2.21 4.87 -7.00
C GLU A 44 -3.68 5.32 -7.13
N SER A 45 -4.51 4.46 -7.72
CA SER A 45 -5.94 4.71 -7.97
C SER A 45 -6.71 3.40 -8.04
N GLU A 46 -8.04 3.47 -8.04
CA GLU A 46 -8.95 2.31 -8.19
C GLU A 46 -8.94 1.67 -9.59
N SER A 47 -7.75 1.33 -10.09
CA SER A 47 -7.52 0.64 -11.36
C SER A 47 -6.41 -0.40 -11.23
N VAL A 48 -6.67 -1.62 -11.67
CA VAL A 48 -5.62 -2.66 -11.71
C VAL A 48 -4.83 -2.48 -13.01
N SER A 49 -3.58 -2.03 -12.89
CA SER A 49 -2.65 -1.96 -14.01
C SER A 49 -1.23 -2.13 -13.51
N ASN A 50 -0.38 -2.75 -14.33
CA ASN A 50 1.05 -2.89 -14.06
C ASN A 50 1.81 -1.55 -14.17
N THR A 51 1.13 -0.49 -14.59
CA THR A 51 1.57 0.90 -14.57
C THR A 51 0.71 1.75 -13.64
N ASN A 52 0.12 1.14 -12.61
CA ASN A 52 -0.68 1.82 -11.58
C ASN A 52 -0.30 1.38 -10.16
N VAL A 53 0.81 0.65 -9.99
CA VAL A 53 1.21 0.07 -8.70
C VAL A 53 1.92 1.09 -7.82
N ASP A 54 1.85 0.92 -6.50
CA ASP A 54 2.68 1.64 -5.54
C ASP A 54 3.69 0.69 -4.87
N PHE A 55 3.31 -0.08 -3.85
CA PHE A 55 4.19 -1.00 -3.13
C PHE A 55 3.70 -2.46 -3.13
N PRO A 56 4.62 -3.44 -3.04
CA PRO A 56 4.28 -4.85 -2.93
C PRO A 56 3.65 -5.17 -1.57
N VAL A 57 2.74 -6.14 -1.54
CA VAL A 57 2.28 -6.77 -0.29
C VAL A 57 3.44 -7.55 0.31
N ASN A 58 3.89 -7.15 1.50
CA ASN A 58 5.01 -7.78 2.18
C ASN A 58 4.80 -7.96 3.68
N LEU A 59 3.60 -7.63 4.19
CA LEU A 59 3.19 -7.93 5.55
C LEU A 59 1.77 -8.54 5.56
N VAL A 60 1.54 -9.48 6.47
CA VAL A 60 0.20 -9.98 6.83
C VAL A 60 0.07 -10.03 8.34
N PHE A 61 -0.92 -9.31 8.87
CA PHE A 61 -1.32 -9.42 10.27
C PHE A 61 -2.44 -10.44 10.37
N TRP A 62 -2.35 -11.45 11.24
CA TRP A 62 -3.28 -12.60 11.24
C TRP A 62 -3.75 -13.02 12.65
N ASN A 63 -4.53 -14.11 12.71
CA ASN A 63 -5.22 -14.69 13.86
C ASN A 63 -6.44 -13.90 14.33
N ASN A 64 -6.24 -12.66 14.79
CA ASN A 64 -7.29 -11.78 15.29
C ASN A 64 -7.07 -10.32 14.87
N ALA A 65 -6.59 -10.10 13.65
CA ALA A 65 -6.24 -8.76 13.17
C ALA A 65 -7.46 -8.00 12.63
N GLU A 66 -7.48 -6.70 12.89
CA GLU A 66 -8.30 -5.68 12.24
C GLU A 66 -7.43 -4.42 12.05
N VAL A 67 -7.70 -3.59 11.05
CA VAL A 67 -6.81 -2.47 10.69
C VAL A 67 -6.63 -1.51 11.87
N ASP A 68 -7.71 -1.12 12.53
CA ASP A 68 -7.65 -0.20 13.67
C ASP A 68 -6.83 -0.77 14.84
N LYS A 69 -6.94 -2.07 15.12
CA LYS A 69 -6.14 -2.74 16.16
C LYS A 69 -4.66 -2.71 15.80
N VAL A 70 -4.31 -3.08 14.57
CA VAL A 70 -2.90 -3.11 14.15
C VAL A 70 -2.32 -1.70 14.19
N LYS A 71 -3.02 -0.68 13.69
CA LYS A 71 -2.54 0.71 13.78
C LYS A 71 -2.39 1.18 15.23
N GLY A 72 -3.30 0.77 16.11
CA GLY A 72 -3.26 1.10 17.53
C GLY A 72 -2.07 0.50 18.26
N ALA A 73 -1.62 -0.69 17.86
CA ALA A 73 -0.47 -1.37 18.45
C ALA A 73 0.88 -0.84 17.93
N PHE A 74 0.92 -0.35 16.68
CA PHE A 74 2.14 0.17 16.05
C PHE A 74 2.22 1.70 16.13
N TYR A 75 2.25 2.39 14.97
CA TYR A 75 2.61 3.81 14.90
C TYR A 75 1.41 4.76 14.89
N GLY A 76 0.18 4.23 14.95
CA GLY A 76 -1.04 5.01 14.83
C GLY A 76 -1.43 5.32 13.38
N VAL A 77 -2.24 6.36 13.18
CA VAL A 77 -2.74 6.73 11.84
C VAL A 77 -1.86 7.80 11.20
N ALA A 78 -1.45 7.58 9.94
CA ALA A 78 -0.72 8.54 9.13
C ALA A 78 -1.64 9.65 8.57
N GLU A 79 -1.93 10.68 9.37
CA GLU A 79 -2.87 11.77 9.03
C GLU A 79 -2.51 12.54 7.73
N ALA A 80 -1.21 12.74 7.50
CA ALA A 80 -0.68 13.53 6.38
C ALA A 80 -0.31 12.71 5.13
N ALA A 81 -0.36 11.38 5.22
CA ALA A 81 -0.02 10.51 4.11
C ALA A 81 -1.10 10.50 3.01
N THR A 82 -0.65 10.20 1.80
CA THR A 82 -1.53 10.02 0.64
C THR A 82 -2.23 8.67 0.73
N ARG A 83 -3.52 8.68 0.39
CA ARG A 83 -4.32 7.45 0.32
C ARG A 83 -3.95 6.64 -0.91
N LYS A 84 -3.73 5.35 -0.73
CA LYS A 84 -3.56 4.35 -1.80
C LYS A 84 -4.67 3.32 -1.73
N TYR A 85 -4.74 2.46 -2.73
CA TYR A 85 -5.90 1.60 -2.96
C TYR A 85 -5.46 0.17 -3.16
N MET A 86 -6.19 -0.79 -2.60
CA MET A 86 -5.99 -2.21 -2.87
C MET A 86 -7.27 -2.85 -3.37
N LYS A 87 -7.14 -3.73 -4.34
CA LYS A 87 -8.25 -4.56 -4.83
C LYS A 87 -8.15 -5.94 -4.18
N LEU A 88 -9.17 -6.30 -3.41
CA LEU A 88 -9.22 -7.52 -2.61
C LEU A 88 -10.63 -8.14 -2.63
N LYS A 89 -10.74 -9.37 -2.15
CA LYS A 89 -11.97 -10.17 -2.14
C LYS A 89 -11.94 -11.11 -0.93
N ASP A 90 -12.92 -10.95 -0.04
CA ASP A 90 -13.23 -11.89 1.06
C ASP A 90 -14.40 -12.79 0.63
N GLY A 91 -14.10 -14.01 0.18
CA GLY A 91 -15.04 -15.05 -0.24
C GLY A 91 -15.97 -14.78 -1.43
N SER A 92 -16.32 -13.52 -1.71
CA SER A 92 -17.47 -13.12 -2.49
C SER A 92 -17.07 -12.32 -3.73
N SER A 93 -17.09 -10.99 -3.63
CA SER A 93 -16.87 -10.04 -4.71
C SER A 93 -15.62 -9.22 -4.48
N TRP A 94 -15.03 -8.75 -5.58
CA TRP A 94 -13.88 -7.87 -5.56
C TRP A 94 -14.26 -6.45 -5.14
N VAL A 95 -13.73 -5.98 -4.01
CA VAL A 95 -13.91 -4.63 -3.48
C VAL A 95 -12.63 -3.82 -3.62
N TRP A 96 -12.78 -2.49 -3.62
CA TRP A 96 -11.66 -1.57 -3.46
C TRP A 96 -11.65 -1.13 -2.01
N ASP A 97 -10.49 -1.25 -1.38
CA ASP A 97 -10.21 -0.65 -0.09
C ASP A 97 -9.14 0.41 -0.24
N SER A 98 -9.02 1.31 0.73
CA SER A 98 -8.08 2.40 0.66
C SER A 98 -7.55 2.82 2.03
N ASP A 99 -6.24 3.04 2.10
CA ASP A 99 -5.57 3.40 3.34
C ASP A 99 -4.54 4.51 3.14
N ARG A 100 -4.41 5.37 4.15
CA ARG A 100 -3.32 6.37 4.22
C ARG A 100 -2.07 5.78 4.85
N GLY A 101 -2.24 4.81 5.74
CA GLY A 101 -1.16 4.11 6.42
C GLY A 101 -1.03 4.41 7.91
N SER A 102 0.04 3.85 8.45
CA SER A 102 0.60 4.00 9.79
C SER A 102 2.08 4.28 9.62
N ASP A 103 2.55 5.44 10.08
CA ASP A 103 3.92 5.89 9.89
C ASP A 103 4.62 6.25 11.19
N GLU A 104 5.90 5.88 11.26
CA GLU A 104 6.75 6.27 12.36
C GLU A 104 6.95 7.80 12.36
N VAL A 105 6.62 8.47 13.48
CA VAL A 105 6.73 9.92 13.60
C VAL A 105 8.17 10.34 13.93
N THR A 106 9.09 10.16 12.98
CA THR A 106 10.47 10.68 13.09
C THR A 106 10.75 11.80 12.08
N THR A 107 11.13 12.97 12.58
CA THR A 107 11.42 14.15 11.74
C THR A 107 12.84 14.09 11.18
N GLY A 108 13.01 14.18 9.87
CA GLY A 108 14.32 14.33 9.21
C GLY A 108 15.09 13.03 8.97
N SER A 109 14.47 11.88 9.20
CA SER A 109 15.03 10.55 8.99
C SER A 109 14.17 9.71 8.05
N LYS A 110 14.69 8.53 7.72
CA LYS A 110 13.97 7.40 7.13
C LYS A 110 12.84 7.01 8.10
N ARG A 111 11.59 6.94 7.63
CA ARG A 111 10.41 6.57 8.43
C ARG A 111 9.84 5.27 7.90
N LYS A 112 9.53 4.33 8.80
CA LYS A 112 8.76 3.14 8.44
C LYS A 112 7.31 3.55 8.18
N HIS A 113 6.77 3.12 7.05
CA HIS A 113 5.40 3.38 6.66
C HIS A 113 4.78 2.09 6.16
N MET A 114 3.64 1.72 6.74
CA MET A 114 2.82 0.61 6.28
C MET A 114 1.41 1.06 5.95
N ARG A 115 0.80 0.44 4.95
CA ARG A 115 -0.62 0.61 4.61
C ARG A 115 -1.34 -0.70 4.74
N LEU A 116 -2.52 -0.67 5.34
CA LEU A 116 -3.26 -1.84 5.76
C LEU A 116 -4.59 -1.88 5.02
N TYR A 117 -4.91 -3.04 4.45
CA TYR A 117 -6.08 -3.22 3.61
C TYR A 117 -6.91 -4.42 4.05
N ALA A 118 -8.23 -4.24 4.03
CA ALA A 118 -9.21 -5.28 4.36
C ALA A 118 -10.56 -5.01 3.66
N ASP A 119 -11.53 -5.92 3.78
CA ASP A 119 -12.90 -5.64 3.33
C ASP A 119 -13.59 -4.65 4.31
N SER A 120 -14.83 -4.27 4.01
CA SER A 120 -15.58 -3.17 4.63
C SER A 120 -15.83 -3.30 6.14
N ASP A 121 -15.54 -4.43 6.78
CA ASP A 121 -15.59 -4.63 8.22
C ASP A 121 -14.21 -4.58 8.90
N ASP A 122 -13.23 -3.96 8.23
CA ASP A 122 -11.88 -3.64 8.74
C ASP A 122 -10.97 -4.86 8.95
N ARG A 123 -11.37 -6.01 8.40
CA ARG A 123 -10.63 -7.28 8.44
C ARG A 123 -11.08 -8.21 7.30
N MET A 124 -10.33 -9.29 7.13
CA MET A 124 -10.63 -10.41 6.23
C MET A 124 -10.73 -11.69 7.05
N TYR A 125 -11.38 -12.74 6.55
CA TYR A 125 -11.40 -14.04 7.24
C TYR A 125 -11.03 -15.23 6.35
N ASP A 126 -10.00 -15.97 6.77
CA ASP A 126 -9.64 -17.26 6.20
C ASP A 126 -9.54 -18.33 7.29
N ILE A 127 -9.87 -19.59 6.95
CA ILE A 127 -9.86 -20.69 7.92
C ILE A 127 -8.45 -21.04 8.42
N GLU A 128 -7.40 -20.80 7.63
CA GLU A 128 -6.00 -21.04 8.02
C GLU A 128 -5.44 -19.87 8.82
N TRP A 129 -5.81 -18.64 8.46
CA TRP A 129 -5.22 -17.42 9.04
C TRP A 129 -6.09 -16.74 10.11
N GLY A 130 -7.33 -17.18 10.32
CA GLY A 130 -8.25 -16.47 11.21
C GLY A 130 -8.66 -15.12 10.62
N TYR A 131 -8.85 -14.11 11.49
CA TYR A 131 -9.03 -12.74 11.03
C TYR A 131 -7.68 -12.14 10.66
N TYR A 132 -7.58 -11.58 9.45
CA TYR A 132 -6.32 -11.07 8.92
C TYR A 132 -6.48 -9.74 8.19
N VAL A 133 -5.37 -9.03 8.03
CA VAL A 133 -5.22 -7.78 7.30
C VAL A 133 -3.95 -7.88 6.47
N ILE A 134 -4.03 -7.50 5.20
CA ILE A 134 -2.87 -7.48 4.29
C ILE A 134 -2.25 -6.09 4.28
N ALA A 135 -0.92 -6.01 4.18
CA ALA A 135 -0.23 -4.74 4.23
C ALA A 135 0.94 -4.62 3.24
N THR A 136 1.15 -3.39 2.81
CA THR A 136 2.36 -2.97 2.09
C THR A 136 3.23 -2.17 3.05
N SER A 137 4.55 -2.25 2.91
CA SER A 137 5.47 -1.41 3.69
C SER A 137 6.61 -0.87 2.83
N HIS A 138 7.13 0.27 3.24
CA HIS A 138 8.25 0.97 2.64
C HIS A 138 8.81 1.99 3.63
N TYR A 139 9.97 2.55 3.31
CA TYR A 139 10.41 3.78 3.94
C TYR A 139 9.94 4.99 3.17
N ASP A 140 9.64 6.06 3.92
CA ASP A 140 9.56 7.42 3.42
C ASP A 140 10.78 8.22 3.91
N TYR A 141 11.46 8.91 2.99
CA TYR A 141 12.60 9.78 3.30
C TYR A 141 12.38 11.21 2.78
N PRO A 142 11.77 12.10 3.59
CA PRO A 142 11.42 13.45 3.17
C PRO A 142 12.52 14.49 3.47
N TRP A 143 13.76 14.29 3.01
CA TRP A 143 14.85 15.24 3.27
C TRP A 143 15.06 16.25 2.13
N TYR A 144 15.36 17.50 2.50
CA TYR A 144 15.60 18.60 1.56
C TYR A 144 16.67 18.24 0.51
N GLY A 145 16.25 18.12 -0.75
CA GLY A 145 17.11 17.87 -1.90
C GLY A 145 17.19 16.42 -2.38
N HIS A 146 16.73 15.45 -1.58
CA HIS A 146 16.67 14.03 -1.93
C HIS A 146 15.45 13.39 -1.27
N ILE A 147 14.33 13.36 -1.98
CA ILE A 147 13.10 12.71 -1.53
C ILE A 147 13.03 11.35 -2.21
N TRP A 148 12.92 10.29 -1.43
CA TRP A 148 12.73 8.94 -1.94
C TRP A 148 11.79 8.14 -1.04
N CYS A 149 11.13 7.16 -1.63
CA CYS A 149 10.34 6.14 -0.94
C CYS A 149 10.72 4.76 -1.47
N GLY A 150 10.57 3.70 -0.68
CA GLY A 150 10.90 2.34 -1.14
C GLY A 150 11.60 1.46 -0.13
N TYR A 151 12.44 0.53 -0.61
CA TYR A 151 13.11 -0.48 0.23
C TYR A 151 12.12 -1.27 1.09
N SER A 152 11.07 -1.79 0.45
CA SER A 152 10.01 -2.56 1.09
C SER A 152 10.53 -3.73 1.90
N GLU A 153 11.53 -4.46 1.39
CA GLU A 153 12.20 -5.55 2.12
C GLU A 153 12.74 -5.12 3.50
N GLN A 154 13.55 -4.06 3.56
CA GLN A 154 14.13 -3.64 4.84
C GLN A 154 13.10 -2.98 5.74
N ALA A 155 12.09 -2.31 5.15
CA ALA A 155 10.99 -1.76 5.93
C ALA A 155 10.19 -2.87 6.61
N GLU A 156 9.93 -3.97 5.90
CA GLU A 156 9.30 -5.18 6.47
C GLU A 156 10.14 -5.78 7.59
N GLU A 157 11.44 -6.01 7.36
CA GLU A 157 12.36 -6.57 8.37
C GLU A 157 12.36 -5.73 9.65
N GLU A 158 12.53 -4.40 9.55
CA GLU A 158 12.52 -3.52 10.72
C GLU A 158 11.12 -3.37 11.36
N ILE A 159 10.02 -3.59 10.63
CA ILE A 159 8.66 -3.64 11.21
C ILE A 159 8.45 -4.97 11.95
N ALA A 160 8.97 -6.07 11.41
CA ALA A 160 8.94 -7.38 12.04
C ALA A 160 9.74 -7.37 13.36
N GLU A 161 10.92 -6.74 13.36
CA GLU A 161 11.71 -6.51 14.58
C GLU A 161 10.93 -5.69 15.61
N ASP A 162 10.30 -4.57 15.21
CA ASP A 162 9.47 -3.78 16.13
C ASP A 162 8.31 -4.59 16.71
N ALA A 163 7.73 -5.50 15.91
CA ALA A 163 6.59 -6.32 16.31
C ALA A 163 6.93 -7.29 17.45
N GLU A 164 8.19 -7.72 17.59
CA GLU A 164 8.62 -8.60 18.69
C GLU A 164 8.50 -7.95 20.08
N ASP A 165 8.46 -6.61 20.13
CA ASP A 165 8.37 -5.82 21.36
C ASP A 165 6.94 -5.33 21.67
N ILE A 166 5.94 -5.72 20.89
CA ILE A 166 4.53 -5.30 21.06
C ILE A 166 3.74 -6.36 21.84
N ASP A 167 3.09 -5.95 22.94
CA ASP A 167 2.33 -6.85 23.83
C ASP A 167 1.19 -7.60 23.11
N GLU A 168 0.53 -6.95 22.14
CA GLU A 168 -0.55 -7.52 21.33
C GLU A 168 -0.07 -8.48 20.22
N VAL A 169 1.25 -8.63 20.02
CA VAL A 169 1.85 -9.54 19.04
C VAL A 169 2.26 -10.83 19.74
N LEU A 170 1.74 -11.95 19.23
CA LEU A 170 1.97 -13.28 19.79
C LEU A 170 3.16 -14.01 19.15
N GLU A 171 3.43 -13.73 17.88
CA GLU A 171 4.41 -14.45 17.08
C GLU A 171 4.74 -13.67 15.80
N VAL A 172 6.01 -13.65 15.41
CA VAL A 172 6.48 -13.11 14.12
C VAL A 172 7.07 -14.27 13.30
N GLU A 173 6.62 -14.40 12.06
CA GLU A 173 7.08 -15.42 11.11
C GLU A 173 7.59 -14.71 9.86
N GLU A 174 8.88 -14.35 9.87
CA GLU A 174 9.56 -13.72 8.73
C GLU A 174 9.58 -14.65 7.50
N ASP A 175 9.51 -14.04 6.30
CA ASP A 175 9.59 -14.74 5.01
C ASP A 175 8.64 -15.96 4.87
N LYS A 176 7.45 -15.92 5.50
CA LYS A 176 6.58 -17.09 5.61
C LYS A 176 5.97 -17.55 4.29
N LYS A 177 5.46 -16.62 3.48
CA LYS A 177 4.79 -16.95 2.21
C LYS A 177 5.30 -16.11 1.04
N TYR A 178 5.60 -16.78 -0.06
CA TYR A 178 5.93 -16.13 -1.33
C TYR A 178 4.67 -15.57 -2.00
N MET A 179 4.64 -14.26 -2.28
CA MET A 179 3.52 -13.54 -2.89
C MET A 179 3.80 -13.05 -4.32
N TYR A 180 4.85 -13.60 -4.95
CA TYR A 180 5.16 -13.39 -6.36
C TYR A 180 5.41 -11.92 -6.77
N ASN A 181 5.90 -11.11 -5.84
CA ASN A 181 6.21 -9.68 -6.01
C ASN A 181 7.69 -9.40 -5.76
N LEU A 182 8.57 -10.31 -6.20
CA LEU A 182 10.02 -10.08 -6.21
C LEU A 182 10.33 -8.82 -7.02
N GLU A 183 10.95 -7.84 -6.40
CA GLU A 183 11.41 -6.61 -7.05
C GLU A 183 12.92 -6.47 -6.81
N PRO A 184 13.77 -6.66 -7.83
CA PRO A 184 15.20 -6.42 -7.67
C PRO A 184 15.45 -4.94 -7.40
N ALA A 185 16.56 -4.63 -6.71
CA ALA A 185 16.96 -3.26 -6.41
C ALA A 185 17.02 -2.40 -7.69
N ARG A 186 16.09 -1.46 -7.84
CA ARG A 186 16.03 -0.53 -8.97
C ARG A 186 15.34 0.78 -8.58
N ASN A 187 15.75 1.87 -9.23
CA ASN A 187 15.13 3.17 -9.02
C ASN A 187 14.22 3.50 -10.19
N GLU A 188 13.05 4.03 -9.88
CA GLU A 188 12.14 4.67 -10.83
C GLU A 188 11.98 6.13 -10.38
N THR A 189 12.11 7.07 -11.30
CA THR A 189 12.10 8.50 -10.94
C THR A 189 11.46 9.27 -12.08
N GLU A 190 10.42 10.01 -11.73
CA GLU A 190 9.71 10.91 -12.63
C GLU A 190 10.07 12.37 -12.32
N PRO A 191 10.08 13.28 -13.32
CA PRO A 191 10.38 14.68 -13.09
C PRO A 191 9.40 15.33 -12.09
N GLY A 192 9.94 15.75 -10.94
CA GLY A 192 9.16 16.43 -9.89
C GLY A 192 8.60 15.51 -8.80
N GLU A 193 8.80 14.19 -8.91
CA GLU A 193 8.39 13.21 -7.92
C GLU A 193 9.58 12.70 -7.07
N PRO A 194 9.30 12.15 -5.87
CA PRO A 194 10.26 11.33 -5.15
C PRO A 194 10.82 10.19 -6.01
N THR A 195 12.07 9.80 -5.76
CA THR A 195 12.58 8.55 -6.32
C THR A 195 11.91 7.36 -5.65
N HIS A 196 11.28 6.49 -6.43
CA HIS A 196 10.79 5.20 -5.97
C HIS A 196 11.91 4.17 -6.03
N VAL A 197 12.24 3.55 -4.90
CA VAL A 197 13.29 2.54 -4.78
C VAL A 197 12.64 1.18 -4.58
N TRP A 198 12.54 0.43 -5.67
CA TRP A 198 12.08 -0.94 -5.65
C TRP A 198 13.13 -1.84 -5.00
N TYR A 199 12.73 -2.59 -3.98
CA TYR A 199 13.49 -3.71 -3.45
C TYR A 199 12.59 -4.54 -2.52
N ASN A 200 12.29 -5.78 -2.94
CA ASN A 200 11.43 -6.74 -2.23
C ASN A 200 11.84 -8.16 -2.65
N ASN A 201 12.05 -9.08 -1.71
CA ASN A 201 12.50 -10.44 -2.00
C ASN A 201 11.37 -11.35 -2.52
N GLY A 202 10.12 -10.90 -2.46
CA GLY A 202 8.92 -11.59 -2.92
C GLY A 202 8.25 -12.48 -1.87
N TRP A 203 8.84 -12.63 -0.69
CA TRP A 203 8.28 -13.25 0.50
C TRP A 203 7.59 -12.19 1.36
N THR A 204 6.86 -12.66 2.36
CA THR A 204 5.97 -11.83 3.17
C THR A 204 6.00 -12.34 4.58
N THR A 205 6.30 -11.43 5.51
CA THR A 205 6.29 -11.67 6.94
C THR A 205 4.87 -11.70 7.48
N PHE A 206 4.62 -12.66 8.36
CA PHE A 206 3.34 -12.85 9.02
C PHE A 206 3.47 -12.50 10.51
N ILE A 207 2.65 -11.57 10.98
CA ILE A 207 2.62 -11.09 12.36
C ILE A 207 1.30 -11.54 12.99
N LYS A 208 1.38 -12.38 14.01
CA LYS A 208 0.22 -12.97 14.67
C LYS A 208 -0.28 -12.06 15.78
N MET A 209 -1.52 -11.60 15.68
CA MET A 209 -2.14 -10.70 16.65
C MET A 209 -2.95 -11.45 17.71
N GLU A 210 -3.02 -10.92 18.94
CA GLU A 210 -3.93 -11.38 20.01
C GLU A 210 -5.41 -11.08 19.73
#